data_AF-A0A8J5GFS9-F1
#
_entry.id   AF-A0A8J5GFS9-F1
#
_cell.length_a   1.000
_cell.length_b   1.000
_cell.length_c   1.000
_cell.angle_alpha   90.00
_cell.angle_beta   90.00
_cell.angle_gamma   90.00
#
_symmetry.space_group_name_H-M   'P 1'
#
loop_
_entity.id
_entity.type
_entity.pdbx_description
1 polymer ?
#
loop_
_entity_poly.entity_id
_entity_poly.type
_entity_poly.pdbx_seq_one_letter_code
_entity_poly.pdbx_strand_id
1 'polypeptide(L)'
;MATSQLFFRLRYRRCPSLLPPTTPRTIAPFFRSNSTSSNSEAQAPDPPRRRRLPPPRPHKFSEPSDFVGSWNPTDDPREAKIRLGRLHRDYQKHMKQIRAEYAYEMELLGIEKQKKDEARRDALRLANEERNKVKAAAAEIRAAESKAFQEELRQTLVCFFLSLHLSFFVLILKERQQKLESWRGKEKLLTEKRADKNELLRRQSSEWVSEDKLEDRIMAAIIGTTIL
;
A
#
# COMPACT_ATOMS: atom_id res chain seq x y z
N MET A 1 -0.57 -8.29 80.62
CA MET A 1 -1.48 -7.16 80.90
C MET A 1 -1.60 -6.30 79.64
N ALA A 2 -2.71 -5.57 79.49
CA ALA A 2 -3.08 -4.68 78.37
C ALA A 2 -3.92 -5.37 77.26
N THR A 3 -5.25 -5.38 77.35
CA THR A 3 -6.25 -4.36 76.90
C THR A 3 -6.54 -4.45 75.40
N SER A 4 -7.66 -5.05 74.99
CA SER A 4 -8.96 -4.36 74.78
C SER A 4 -8.85 -3.02 74.05
N GLN A 5 -9.17 -3.01 72.76
CA GLN A 5 -9.70 -1.84 72.08
C GLN A 5 -10.85 -2.24 71.13
N LEU A 6 -12.07 -1.97 71.59
CA LEU A 6 -13.27 -1.84 70.79
C LEU A 6 -13.17 -0.55 69.97
N PHE A 7 -13.24 -0.65 68.64
CA PHE A 7 -13.46 0.51 67.79
C PHE A 7 -14.90 0.51 67.27
N PHE A 8 -15.72 1.33 67.91
CA PHE A 8 -16.97 1.85 67.37
C PHE A 8 -16.71 2.61 66.06
N ARG A 9 -17.45 2.29 64.99
CA ARG A 9 -17.62 3.22 63.87
C ARG A 9 -19.06 3.19 63.37
N LEU A 10 -19.86 4.05 63.99
CA LEU A 10 -21.07 4.61 63.40
C LEU A 10 -20.70 5.42 62.14
N ARG A 11 -21.25 5.08 60.97
CA ARG A 11 -21.42 6.02 59.87
C ARG A 11 -22.75 5.77 59.14
N TYR A 12 -23.71 6.60 59.53
CA TYR A 12 -24.66 7.35 58.70
C TYR A 12 -25.06 6.81 57.32
N ARG A 13 -26.36 6.53 57.22
CA ARG A 13 -27.15 6.60 55.99
C ARG A 13 -26.98 7.98 55.32
N ARG A 14 -26.68 7.99 54.03
CA ARG A 14 -27.04 9.08 53.10
C ARG A 14 -27.19 8.52 51.70
N CYS A 15 -28.43 8.47 51.22
CA CYS A 15 -28.73 8.44 49.80
C CYS A 15 -28.27 9.76 49.16
N PRO A 16 -27.79 9.70 47.92
CA PRO A 16 -28.20 10.68 46.93
C PRO A 16 -28.65 9.97 45.65
N SER A 17 -29.94 10.08 45.38
CA SER A 17 -30.47 10.14 44.01
C SER A 17 -29.71 11.23 43.25
N LEU A 18 -29.17 10.94 42.06
CA LEU A 18 -28.99 11.91 40.97
C LEU A 18 -28.52 11.12 39.72
N LEU A 19 -29.47 10.91 38.81
CA LEU A 19 -29.22 10.48 37.42
C LEU A 19 -28.53 11.63 36.67
N PRO A 20 -27.52 11.38 35.81
CA PRO A 20 -27.03 12.40 34.89
C PRO A 20 -27.94 12.50 33.64
N PRO A 21 -28.18 13.71 33.10
CA PRO A 21 -28.95 13.90 31.88
C PRO A 21 -28.19 13.41 30.65
N THR A 22 -28.87 12.64 29.80
CA THR A 22 -28.44 12.23 28.47
C THR A 22 -28.42 13.43 27.51
N THR A 23 -27.25 13.80 27.01
CA THR A 23 -27.14 14.69 25.84
C THR A 23 -27.03 13.84 24.55
N PRO A 24 -27.80 14.15 23.50
CA PRO A 24 -27.64 13.47 22.22
C PRO A 24 -26.37 13.96 21.52
N ARG A 25 -25.41 13.05 21.37
CA ARG A 25 -24.18 13.28 20.61
C ARG A 25 -24.53 13.30 19.12
N THR A 26 -24.53 14.49 18.53
CA THR A 26 -24.68 14.71 17.09
C THR A 26 -23.45 14.11 16.40
N ILE A 27 -23.63 13.00 15.69
CA ILE A 27 -22.61 12.38 14.85
C ILE A 27 -22.71 13.07 13.49
N ALA A 28 -21.77 13.95 13.18
CA ALA A 28 -21.60 14.49 11.83
C ALA A 28 -21.14 13.36 10.88
N PRO A 29 -21.71 13.26 9.66
CA PRO A 29 -21.24 12.29 8.68
C PRO A 29 -19.89 12.74 8.10
N PHE A 30 -18.85 11.96 8.37
CA PHE A 30 -17.55 12.11 7.73
C PHE A 30 -17.65 11.58 6.29
N PHE A 31 -17.89 12.48 5.34
CA PHE A 31 -17.81 12.18 3.91
C PHE A 31 -16.35 11.88 3.56
N ARG A 32 -16.03 10.61 3.29
CA ARG A 32 -14.79 10.20 2.64
C ARG A 32 -15.10 9.73 1.23
N SER A 33 -15.05 10.66 0.28
CA SER A 33 -14.89 10.34 -1.12
C SER A 33 -13.46 9.86 -1.36
N ASN A 34 -13.31 8.67 -1.92
CA ASN A 34 -12.29 8.38 -2.94
C ASN A 34 -12.69 7.11 -3.69
N SER A 35 -13.05 7.33 -4.94
CA SER A 35 -13.28 6.35 -5.99
C SER A 35 -11.95 5.79 -6.47
N THR A 36 -11.77 4.48 -6.34
CA THR A 36 -10.88 3.71 -7.21
C THR A 36 -11.63 2.48 -7.67
N SER A 37 -12.00 2.48 -8.95
CA SER A 37 -12.60 1.36 -9.65
C SER A 37 -11.56 0.25 -9.83
N SER A 38 -11.82 -0.90 -9.24
CA SER A 38 -11.33 -2.17 -9.75
C SER A 38 -12.48 -3.17 -9.62
N ASN A 39 -12.97 -3.63 -10.77
CA ASN A 39 -13.88 -4.76 -10.89
C ASN A 39 -13.33 -5.95 -10.07
N SER A 40 -14.00 -6.25 -8.98
CA SER A 40 -13.97 -7.55 -8.33
C SER A 40 -15.36 -7.71 -7.77
N GLU A 41 -16.09 -8.62 -8.38
CA GLU A 41 -17.42 -9.07 -8.00
C GLU A 41 -17.46 -9.27 -6.48
N ALA A 42 -18.01 -8.28 -5.79
CA ALA A 42 -18.09 -8.26 -4.34
C ALA A 42 -19.21 -9.24 -3.95
N GLN A 43 -18.86 -10.53 -3.89
CA GLN A 43 -19.62 -11.48 -3.11
C GLN A 43 -19.72 -10.91 -1.69
N ALA A 44 -20.95 -10.68 -1.24
CA ALA A 44 -21.23 -10.31 0.13
C ALA A 44 -20.47 -11.26 1.07
N PRO A 45 -19.88 -10.78 2.18
CA PRO A 45 -19.22 -11.65 3.13
C PRO A 45 -20.23 -12.71 3.57
N ASP A 46 -19.91 -13.97 3.31
CA ASP A 46 -20.70 -15.11 3.78
C ASP A 46 -21.07 -14.87 5.25
N PRO A 47 -22.35 -15.07 5.65
CA PRO A 47 -22.73 -14.93 7.04
C PRO A 47 -21.82 -15.82 7.89
N PRO A 48 -21.40 -15.36 9.08
CA PRO A 48 -20.44 -16.09 9.90
C PRO A 48 -20.95 -17.51 10.09
N ARG A 49 -20.25 -18.48 9.50
CA ARG A 49 -20.59 -19.90 9.63
C ARG A 49 -20.72 -20.18 11.12
N ARG A 50 -21.95 -20.39 11.59
CA ARG A 50 -22.23 -20.75 12.99
C ARG A 50 -21.26 -21.88 13.31
N ARG A 51 -20.36 -21.66 14.28
CA ARG A 51 -19.43 -22.69 14.76
C ARG A 51 -20.30 -23.89 15.15
N ARG A 52 -20.44 -24.87 14.26
CA ARG A 52 -21.09 -26.13 14.61
C ARG A 52 -20.21 -26.70 15.71
N LEU A 53 -20.75 -26.76 16.93
CA LEU A 53 -20.10 -27.50 17.98
C LEU A 53 -19.83 -28.90 17.42
N PRO A 54 -18.61 -29.45 17.61
CA PRO A 54 -18.36 -30.83 17.24
C PRO A 54 -19.47 -31.71 17.82
N PRO A 55 -19.97 -32.70 17.06
CA PRO A 55 -20.91 -33.67 17.60
C PRO A 55 -20.37 -34.20 18.94
N PRO A 56 -21.20 -34.25 20.00
CA PRO A 56 -20.77 -34.80 21.26
C PRO A 56 -20.21 -36.21 21.02
N ARG A 57 -19.05 -36.50 21.62
CA ARG A 57 -18.46 -37.83 21.48
C ARG A 57 -19.47 -38.87 21.98
N PRO A 58 -19.58 -40.04 21.34
CA PRO A 58 -20.43 -41.12 21.84
C PRO A 58 -19.92 -41.49 23.24
N HIS A 59 -20.71 -41.18 24.27
CA HIS A 59 -20.40 -41.54 25.64
C HIS A 59 -21.04 -42.89 25.91
N LYS A 60 -20.23 -43.83 26.41
CA LYS A 60 -20.77 -45.05 27.00
C LYS A 60 -21.16 -44.69 28.43
N PHE A 61 -22.44 -44.86 28.75
CA PHE A 61 -22.88 -44.69 30.12
C PHE A 61 -22.24 -45.75 31.00
N SER A 62 -21.92 -45.39 32.24
CA SER A 62 -21.53 -46.37 33.25
C SER A 62 -22.66 -47.38 33.44
N GLU A 63 -22.30 -48.61 33.79
CA GLU A 63 -23.29 -49.63 34.11
C GLU A 63 -24.15 -49.19 35.32
N PRO A 64 -25.41 -49.64 35.39
CA PRO A 64 -26.27 -49.38 36.54
C PRO A 64 -25.59 -49.83 37.84
N SER A 65 -25.65 -49.01 38.89
CA SER A 65 -25.02 -49.35 40.17
C SER A 65 -25.87 -50.34 40.97
N ASP A 66 -25.25 -51.42 41.46
CA ASP A 66 -25.90 -52.45 42.30
C ASP A 66 -26.40 -51.94 43.67
N PHE A 67 -25.96 -50.74 44.07
CA PHE A 67 -26.40 -50.10 45.31
C PHE A 67 -27.87 -49.65 45.27
N VAL A 68 -28.41 -49.39 44.08
CA VAL A 68 -29.80 -48.95 43.91
C VAL A 68 -30.69 -50.20 43.90
N GLY A 69 -31.38 -50.46 45.01
CA GLY A 69 -32.29 -51.61 45.17
C GLY A 69 -31.77 -52.75 46.05
N SER A 70 -30.57 -52.64 46.61
CA SER A 70 -30.00 -53.64 47.54
C SER A 70 -30.48 -53.51 48.99
N TRP A 71 -31.42 -52.59 49.28
CA TRP A 71 -31.97 -52.42 50.62
C TRP A 71 -33.10 -53.42 50.90
N ASN A 72 -32.90 -54.27 51.91
CA ASN A 72 -33.92 -55.20 52.41
C ASN A 72 -34.33 -54.82 53.84
N PRO A 73 -35.63 -54.60 54.12
CA PRO A 73 -36.12 -54.34 55.46
C PRO A 73 -35.76 -55.50 56.42
N THR A 74 -35.32 -55.17 57.63
CA THR A 74 -35.04 -56.14 58.70
C THR A 74 -35.96 -55.83 59.87
N ASP A 75 -36.48 -56.85 60.55
CA ASP A 75 -37.48 -56.69 61.63
C ASP A 75 -36.92 -55.95 62.86
N ASP A 76 -35.62 -56.09 63.13
CA ASP A 76 -34.95 -55.45 64.26
C ASP A 76 -34.46 -54.01 63.95
N PRO A 77 -34.92 -52.98 64.69
CA PRO A 77 -34.60 -51.57 64.41
C PRO A 77 -33.12 -51.23 64.65
N ARG A 78 -32.43 -51.98 65.52
CA ARG A 78 -31.00 -51.78 65.81
C ARG A 78 -30.12 -52.32 64.68
N GLU A 79 -30.48 -53.46 64.10
CA GLU A 79 -29.75 -54.05 62.98
C GLU A 79 -29.94 -53.26 61.69
N ALA A 80 -31.15 -52.79 61.42
CA ALA A 80 -31.46 -51.95 60.27
C ALA A 80 -30.56 -50.69 60.23
N LYS A 81 -30.35 -50.03 61.38
CA LYS A 81 -29.45 -48.87 61.49
C LYS A 81 -28.00 -49.21 61.15
N ILE A 82 -27.50 -50.36 61.61
CA ILE A 82 -26.12 -50.78 61.35
C ILE A 82 -25.95 -51.13 59.85
N ARG A 83 -26.90 -51.86 59.26
CA ARG A 83 -26.89 -52.21 57.83
C ARG A 83 -26.96 -50.97 56.95
N LEU A 84 -27.84 -50.02 57.29
CA LEU A 84 -27.95 -48.74 56.58
C LEU A 84 -26.66 -47.91 56.68
N GLY A 85 -26.05 -47.87 57.86
CA GLY A 85 -24.77 -47.21 58.06
C GLY A 85 -23.62 -47.80 57.23
N ARG A 86 -23.60 -49.13 57.04
CA ARG A 86 -22.66 -49.80 56.12
C ARG A 86 -22.94 -49.44 54.67
N LEU A 87 -24.20 -49.55 54.24
CA LEU A 87 -24.63 -49.22 52.88
C LEU A 87 -24.28 -47.78 52.49
N HIS A 88 -24.51 -46.81 53.38
CA HIS A 88 -24.12 -45.42 53.16
C HIS A 88 -22.61 -45.25 52.98
N ARG A 89 -21.79 -45.91 53.82
CA ARG A 89 -20.33 -45.82 53.71
C ARG A 89 -19.82 -46.45 52.42
N ASP A 90 -20.35 -47.60 52.04
CA ASP A 90 -19.91 -48.33 50.85
C ASP A 90 -20.35 -47.60 49.56
N TYR A 91 -21.56 -47.04 49.54
CA TYR A 91 -22.00 -46.15 48.47
C TYR A 91 -21.12 -44.89 48.37
N GLN A 92 -20.80 -44.25 49.49
CA GLN A 92 -19.91 -43.08 49.50
C GLN A 92 -18.51 -43.40 48.96
N LYS A 93 -17.95 -44.57 49.30
CA LYS A 93 -16.68 -45.03 48.75
C LYS A 93 -16.77 -45.26 47.24
N HIS A 94 -17.82 -45.94 46.78
CA HIS A 94 -18.05 -46.21 45.36
C HIS A 94 -18.20 -44.91 44.56
N MET A 95 -19.02 -43.96 45.03
CA MET A 95 -19.14 -42.65 44.39
C MET A 95 -17.83 -41.85 44.40
N LYS A 96 -17.00 -41.99 45.44
CA LYS A 96 -15.68 -41.36 45.48
C LYS A 96 -14.74 -41.95 44.41
N GLN A 97 -14.81 -43.26 44.16
CA GLN A 97 -14.05 -43.92 43.10
C GLN A 97 -14.49 -43.42 41.71
N ILE A 98 -15.80 -43.42 41.43
CA ILE A 98 -16.34 -42.91 40.16
C ILE A 98 -15.89 -41.47 39.89
N ARG A 99 -15.93 -40.59 40.91
CA ARG A 99 -15.47 -39.20 40.75
C ARG A 99 -13.96 -39.12 40.46
N ALA A 100 -13.15 -39.99 41.05
CA ALA A 100 -11.71 -40.03 40.80
C ALA A 100 -11.39 -40.55 39.40
N GLU A 101 -12.09 -41.60 38.95
CA GLU A 101 -11.98 -42.15 37.59
C GLU A 101 -12.37 -41.09 36.55
N TYR A 102 -13.50 -40.41 36.75
CA TYR A 102 -13.92 -39.32 35.88
C TYR A 102 -12.91 -38.16 35.84
N ALA A 103 -12.34 -37.78 36.99
CA ALA A 103 -11.30 -36.75 37.02
C ALA A 103 -10.08 -37.15 36.18
N TYR A 104 -9.64 -38.41 36.29
CA TYR A 104 -8.54 -38.95 35.49
C TYR A 104 -8.86 -38.98 33.98
N GLU A 105 -10.05 -39.43 33.60
CA GLU A 105 -10.49 -39.40 32.20
C GLU A 105 -10.51 -37.99 31.61
N MET A 106 -10.97 -37.01 32.40
CA MET A 106 -10.98 -35.61 32.01
C MET A 106 -9.57 -35.04 31.83
N GLU A 107 -8.62 -35.42 32.69
CA GLU A 107 -7.20 -35.07 32.54
C GLU A 107 -6.61 -35.67 31.26
N LEU A 108 -6.88 -36.95 30.98
CA LEU A 108 -6.41 -37.62 29.77
C LEU A 108 -6.93 -36.93 28.50
N LEU A 109 -8.24 -36.59 28.47
CA LEU A 109 -8.84 -35.82 27.38
C LEU A 109 -8.23 -34.41 27.25
N GLY A 110 -7.88 -33.79 28.37
CA GLY A 110 -7.17 -32.51 28.41
C GLY A 110 -5.80 -32.62 27.73
N ILE A 111 -5.03 -33.65 28.06
CA ILE A 111 -3.70 -33.91 27.49
C ILE A 111 -3.81 -34.22 25.99
N GLU A 112 -4.77 -35.05 25.57
CA GLU A 112 -5.01 -35.31 24.14
C GLU A 112 -5.31 -34.04 23.35
N LYS A 113 -6.12 -33.15 23.92
CA LYS A 113 -6.47 -31.88 23.32
C LYS A 113 -5.23 -30.98 23.20
N GLN A 114 -4.41 -30.91 24.24
CA GLN A 114 -3.16 -30.15 24.23
C GLN A 114 -2.22 -30.64 23.11
N LYS A 115 -1.98 -31.96 23.01
CA LYS A 115 -1.16 -32.54 21.94
C LYS A 115 -1.69 -32.20 20.54
N LYS A 116 -3.00 -32.25 20.35
CA LYS A 116 -3.64 -31.87 19.07
C LYS A 116 -3.50 -30.38 18.77
N ASP A 117 -3.65 -29.53 19.78
CA ASP A 117 -3.52 -28.09 19.61
C ASP A 117 -2.07 -27.68 19.35
N GLU A 118 -1.09 -28.34 19.98
CA GLU A 118 0.34 -28.18 19.71
C GLU A 118 0.69 -28.57 18.27
N ALA A 119 0.28 -29.77 17.83
CA ALA A 119 0.50 -30.21 16.45
C ALA A 119 -0.13 -29.24 15.43
N ARG A 120 -1.31 -28.68 15.72
CA ARG A 120 -1.95 -27.66 14.88
C ARG A 120 -1.19 -26.35 14.85
N ARG A 121 -0.66 -25.88 15.99
CA ARG A 121 0.14 -24.66 16.06
C ARG A 121 1.45 -24.81 15.28
N ASP A 122 2.12 -25.95 15.40
CA ASP A 122 3.34 -26.22 14.66
C ASP A 122 3.09 -26.33 13.15
N ALA A 123 2.04 -27.03 12.73
CA ALA A 123 1.64 -27.10 11.32
C ALA A 123 1.31 -25.70 10.76
N LEU A 124 0.59 -24.87 11.53
CA LEU A 124 0.29 -23.50 11.12
C LEU A 124 1.54 -22.62 11.02
N ARG A 125 2.49 -22.79 11.95
CA ARG A 125 3.76 -22.07 11.93
C ARG A 125 4.57 -22.41 10.68
N LEU A 126 4.74 -23.70 10.38
CA LEU A 126 5.45 -24.17 9.18
C LEU A 126 4.79 -23.64 7.89
N ALA A 127 3.47 -23.74 7.78
CA ALA A 127 2.74 -23.22 6.62
C ALA A 127 2.90 -21.69 6.48
N ASN A 128 2.92 -20.95 7.59
CA ASN A 128 3.16 -19.51 7.56
C ASN A 128 4.60 -19.17 7.16
N GLU A 129 5.59 -19.92 7.63
CA GLU A 129 6.99 -19.78 7.22
C GLU A 129 7.16 -20.03 5.72
N GLU A 130 6.54 -21.07 5.18
CA GLU A 130 6.54 -21.35 3.73
C GLU A 130 5.89 -20.22 2.94
N ARG A 131 4.71 -19.75 3.37
CA ARG A 131 4.04 -18.60 2.74
C ARG A 131 4.88 -17.33 2.80
N ASN A 132 5.57 -17.10 3.91
CA ASN A 132 6.45 -15.94 4.07
C ASN A 132 7.68 -16.05 3.17
N LYS A 133 8.28 -17.23 3.02
CA LYS A 133 9.39 -17.47 2.07
C LYS A 133 8.95 -17.21 0.63
N VAL A 134 7.79 -17.72 0.21
CA VAL A 134 7.24 -17.47 -1.13
C VAL A 134 6.96 -15.98 -1.34
N LYS A 135 6.38 -15.30 -0.35
CA LYS A 135 6.14 -13.85 -0.42
C LYS A 135 7.43 -13.04 -0.47
N ALA A 136 8.46 -13.42 0.28
CA ALA A 136 9.76 -12.77 0.27
C ALA A 136 10.43 -12.91 -1.10
N ALA A 137 10.47 -14.13 -1.66
CA ALA A 137 10.99 -14.36 -3.02
C ALA A 137 10.22 -13.55 -4.07
N ALA A 138 8.88 -13.50 -3.98
CA ALA A 138 8.08 -12.69 -4.89
C ALA A 138 8.32 -11.17 -4.71
N ALA A 139 8.61 -10.71 -3.50
CA ALA A 139 8.94 -9.31 -3.24
C ALA A 139 10.34 -8.95 -3.76
N GLU A 140 11.31 -9.87 -3.66
CA GLU A 140 12.65 -9.70 -4.24
C GLU A 140 12.60 -9.60 -5.76
N ILE A 141 11.81 -10.45 -6.42
CA ILE A 141 11.59 -10.38 -7.87
C ILE A 141 10.99 -9.02 -8.26
N ARG A 142 9.92 -8.58 -7.59
CA ARG A 142 9.31 -7.27 -7.85
C ARG A 142 10.27 -6.11 -7.58
N ALA A 143 11.12 -6.22 -6.56
CA ALA A 143 12.12 -5.21 -6.27
C ALA A 143 13.21 -5.16 -7.36
N ALA A 144 13.61 -6.31 -7.90
CA ALA A 144 14.53 -6.39 -9.04
C ALA A 144 13.91 -5.79 -10.31
N GLU A 145 12.65 -6.13 -10.62
CA GLU A 145 11.89 -5.55 -11.73
C GLU A 145 11.77 -4.02 -11.59
N SER A 146 11.46 -3.54 -10.39
CA SER A 146 11.34 -2.10 -10.11
C SER A 146 12.67 -1.36 -10.29
N LYS A 147 13.80 -1.99 -9.97
CA LYS A 147 15.15 -1.43 -10.20
C LYS A 147 15.48 -1.40 -11.68
N ALA A 148 15.25 -2.50 -12.39
CA ALA A 148 15.46 -2.58 -13.84
C ALA A 148 14.64 -1.51 -14.59
N PHE A 149 13.36 -1.35 -14.22
CA PHE A 149 12.50 -0.31 -14.78
C PHE A 149 13.04 1.10 -14.53
N GLN A 150 13.58 1.39 -13.33
CA GLN A 150 14.20 2.68 -13.05
C GLN A 150 15.46 2.94 -13.89
N GLU A 151 16.26 1.90 -14.14
CA GLU A 151 17.44 2.00 -14.99
C GLU A 151 17.06 2.28 -16.44
N GLU A 152 16.05 1.60 -16.97
CA GLU A 152 15.49 1.88 -18.30
C GLU A 152 14.96 3.32 -18.41
N LEU A 153 14.25 3.81 -17.39
CA LEU A 153 13.81 5.21 -17.34
C LEU A 153 15.00 6.19 -17.35
N ARG A 154 16.07 5.90 -16.59
CA ARG A 154 17.27 6.74 -16.62
C ARG A 154 17.93 6.74 -18.00
N GLN A 155 18.06 5.58 -18.63
CA GLN A 155 18.65 5.45 -19.96
C GLN A 155 17.82 6.18 -21.00
N THR A 156 16.50 6.00 -21.02
CA THR A 156 15.60 6.69 -21.95
C THR A 156 15.65 8.21 -21.78
N LEU A 157 15.70 8.72 -20.55
CA LEU A 157 15.86 10.15 -20.29
C LEU A 157 17.21 10.69 -20.77
N VAL A 158 18.31 9.97 -20.55
CA VAL A 158 19.63 10.35 -21.06
C VAL A 158 19.65 10.33 -22.59
N CYS A 159 19.12 9.28 -23.23
CA CYS A 159 19.00 9.19 -24.68
C CYS A 159 18.15 10.33 -25.25
N PHE A 160 17.03 10.65 -24.61
CA PHE A 160 16.17 11.76 -25.00
C PHE A 160 16.91 13.10 -24.87
N PHE A 161 17.61 13.33 -23.76
CA PHE A 161 18.38 14.55 -23.55
C PHE A 161 19.53 14.70 -24.55
N LEU A 162 20.26 13.62 -24.83
CA LEU A 162 21.32 13.60 -25.84
C LEU A 162 20.76 13.84 -27.25
N SER A 163 19.62 13.22 -27.58
CA SER A 163 18.95 13.45 -28.87
C SER A 163 18.48 14.90 -29.01
N LEU A 164 17.85 15.45 -27.98
CA LEU A 164 17.39 16.83 -27.95
C LEU A 164 18.58 17.79 -28.06
N HIS A 165 19.64 17.57 -27.28
CA HIS A 165 20.87 18.36 -27.32
C HIS A 165 21.54 18.30 -28.70
N LEU A 166 21.62 17.12 -29.32
CA LEU A 166 22.18 16.97 -30.65
C LEU A 166 21.33 17.70 -31.70
N SER A 167 20.00 17.60 -31.62
CA SER A 167 19.09 18.32 -32.52
C SER A 167 19.25 19.84 -32.39
N PHE A 168 19.37 20.34 -31.16
CA PHE A 168 19.57 21.75 -30.87
C PHE A 168 20.93 22.23 -31.37
N PHE A 169 21.98 21.44 -31.16
CA PHE A 169 23.31 21.74 -31.66
C PHE A 169 23.35 21.80 -33.20
N VAL A 170 22.71 20.83 -33.87
CA VAL A 170 22.58 20.82 -35.34
C VAL A 170 21.83 22.06 -35.83
N LEU A 171 20.77 22.48 -35.13
CA LEU A 171 20.03 23.70 -35.44
C LEU A 171 20.92 24.94 -35.34
N ILE A 172 21.71 25.07 -34.27
CA ILE A 172 22.65 26.18 -34.09
C ILE A 172 23.70 26.22 -35.22
N LEU A 173 24.26 25.07 -35.59
CA LEU A 173 25.23 25.01 -36.68
C LEU A 173 24.61 25.45 -38.01
N LYS A 174 23.37 25.05 -38.28
CA LYS A 174 22.63 25.48 -39.46
C LYS A 174 22.38 26.99 -39.48
N GLU A 175 21.97 27.57 -38.36
CA GLU A 175 21.76 29.03 -38.25
C GLU A 175 23.08 29.80 -38.47
N ARG A 176 24.19 29.32 -37.90
CA ARG A 176 25.52 29.91 -38.11
C ARG A 176 25.96 29.83 -39.57
N GLN A 177 25.74 28.69 -40.23
CA GLN A 177 26.06 28.50 -41.64
C GLN A 177 25.28 29.47 -42.53
N GLN A 178 23.98 29.63 -42.28
CA GLN A 178 23.14 30.59 -43.01
C GLN A 178 23.63 32.04 -42.84
N LYS A 179 24.07 32.41 -41.63
CA LYS A 179 24.67 33.75 -41.39
C LYS A 179 25.96 33.93 -42.18
N LEU A 180 26.85 32.92 -42.19
CA LEU A 180 28.09 32.99 -42.96
C LEU A 180 27.84 33.09 -44.47
N GLU A 181 26.88 32.34 -45.00
CA GLU A 181 26.49 32.42 -46.42
C GLU A 181 25.91 33.78 -46.79
N SER A 182 25.08 34.36 -45.92
CA SER A 182 24.57 35.73 -46.09
C SER A 182 25.71 36.77 -46.15
N TRP A 183 26.72 36.66 -45.28
CA TRP A 183 27.89 37.53 -45.30
C TRP A 183 28.70 37.38 -46.58
N ARG A 184 28.97 36.14 -47.04
CA ARG A 184 29.64 35.90 -48.32
C ARG A 184 28.86 36.47 -49.51
N GLY A 185 27.53 36.37 -49.49
CA GLY A 185 26.67 36.96 -50.52
C GLY A 185 26.75 38.49 -50.54
N LYS A 186 26.78 39.14 -49.37
CA LYS A 186 26.94 40.60 -49.27
C LYS A 186 28.30 41.05 -49.78
N GLU A 187 29.37 40.32 -49.46
CA GLU A 187 30.72 40.63 -49.93
C GLU A 187 30.81 40.56 -51.46
N LYS A 188 30.30 39.47 -52.07
CA LYS A 188 30.23 39.33 -53.53
C LYS A 188 29.46 40.48 -54.17
N LEU A 189 28.29 40.82 -53.66
CA LEU A 189 27.50 41.95 -54.15
C LEU A 189 28.24 43.28 -54.07
N LEU A 190 29.04 43.52 -53.03
CA LEU A 190 29.85 44.73 -52.93
C LEU A 190 30.98 44.72 -53.96
N THR A 191 31.63 43.59 -54.18
CA THR A 191 32.68 43.47 -55.20
C THR A 191 32.13 43.65 -56.62
N GLU A 192 30.97 43.05 -56.92
CA GLU A 192 30.26 43.22 -58.20
C GLU A 192 29.85 44.68 -58.39
N LYS A 193 29.17 45.30 -57.40
CA LYS A 193 28.82 46.73 -57.47
C LYS A 193 30.05 47.63 -57.66
N ARG A 194 31.19 47.27 -57.08
CA ARG A 194 32.45 48.02 -57.27
C ARG A 194 33.01 47.81 -58.67
N ALA A 195 32.97 46.59 -59.18
CA ALA A 195 33.36 46.28 -60.55
C ALA A 195 32.46 46.98 -61.56
N ASP A 196 31.14 46.93 -61.39
CA ASP A 196 30.14 47.60 -62.24
C ASP A 196 30.33 49.12 -62.22
N LYS A 197 30.55 49.71 -61.05
CA LYS A 197 30.87 51.14 -60.94
C LYS A 197 32.17 51.49 -61.64
N ASN A 198 33.22 50.67 -61.46
CA ASN A 198 34.50 50.89 -62.15
C ASN A 198 34.35 50.70 -63.67
N GLU A 199 33.51 49.78 -64.13
CA GLU A 199 33.23 49.57 -65.55
C GLU A 199 32.42 50.73 -66.13
N LEU A 200 31.40 51.20 -65.42
CA LEU A 200 30.63 52.39 -65.78
C LEU A 200 31.55 53.61 -65.86
N LEU A 201 32.39 53.81 -64.84
CA LEU A 201 33.41 54.85 -64.84
C LEU A 201 34.36 54.69 -66.01
N ARG A 202 34.80 53.48 -66.35
CA ARG A 202 35.69 53.22 -67.49
C ARG A 202 35.02 53.53 -68.84
N ARG A 203 33.73 53.22 -69.00
CA ARG A 203 32.92 53.56 -70.19
C ARG A 203 32.67 55.07 -70.29
N GLN A 204 32.40 55.74 -69.18
CA GLN A 204 32.27 57.20 -69.13
C GLN A 204 33.62 57.90 -69.29
N SER A 205 34.71 57.31 -68.78
CA SER A 205 36.03 57.91 -68.80
C SER A 205 36.71 57.83 -70.17
N SER A 206 36.21 57.03 -71.11
CA SER A 206 36.64 57.15 -72.51
C SER A 206 36.16 58.44 -73.18
N GLU A 207 35.28 59.20 -72.53
CA GLU A 207 34.81 60.53 -72.96
C GLU A 207 35.36 61.67 -72.09
N TRP A 208 36.64 61.60 -71.67
CA TRP A 208 37.26 62.76 -71.02
C TRP A 208 37.45 63.90 -72.03
N VAL A 209 36.69 64.97 -71.82
CA VAL A 209 36.79 66.21 -72.59
C VAL A 209 37.82 67.10 -71.91
N SER A 210 38.90 67.44 -72.61
CA SER A 210 39.89 68.43 -72.15
C SER A 210 39.25 69.82 -72.05
N GLU A 211 39.70 70.64 -71.09
CA GLU A 211 39.14 71.98 -70.83
C GLU A 211 39.10 72.84 -72.10
N ASP A 212 40.15 72.80 -72.92
CA ASP A 212 40.26 73.50 -74.20
C ASP A 212 39.24 73.07 -75.27
N LYS A 213 38.59 71.90 -75.12
CA LYS A 213 37.63 71.32 -76.08
C LYS A 213 36.21 71.24 -75.52
N LEU A 214 35.99 71.79 -74.33
CA LEU A 214 34.72 71.72 -73.62
C LEU A 214 33.68 72.65 -74.24
N GLU A 215 34.07 73.89 -74.56
CA GLU A 215 33.21 74.89 -75.19
C GLU A 215 32.69 74.40 -76.56
N ASP A 216 33.57 73.80 -77.37
CA ASP A 216 33.21 73.24 -78.69
C ASP A 216 32.16 72.12 -78.59
N ARG A 217 32.31 71.22 -77.61
CA ARG A 217 31.34 70.13 -77.38
C ARG A 217 30.01 70.64 -76.83
N ILE A 218 30.02 71.66 -75.97
CA ILE A 218 28.79 72.29 -75.45
C ILE A 218 28.01 72.91 -76.62
N MET A 219 28.68 73.65 -77.50
CA MET A 219 28.06 74.26 -78.67
C MET A 219 27.47 73.19 -79.62
N ALA A 220 28.21 72.10 -79.88
CA ALA A 220 27.70 71.00 -80.72
C ALA A 220 26.46 70.32 -80.13
N ALA A 221 26.38 70.14 -78.81
CA ALA A 221 25.22 69.56 -78.13
C ALA A 221 24.00 70.48 -78.14
N ILE A 222 24.20 71.80 -77.98
CA ILE A 222 23.12 72.81 -78.10
C ILE A 222 22.55 72.80 -79.51
N ILE A 223 23.41 72.76 -80.54
CA ILE A 223 22.98 72.70 -81.94
C ILE A 223 22.23 71.39 -82.23
N GLY A 224 22.72 70.26 -81.74
CA GLY A 224 22.08 68.95 -81.93
C GLY A 224 20.73 68.81 -81.21
N THR A 225 20.50 69.54 -80.11
CA THR A 225 19.22 69.55 -79.39
C THR A 225 18.19 70.50 -80.00
N THR A 226 18.63 71.55 -80.71
CA THR A 226 17.74 72.42 -81.49
C THR A 226 17.22 71.83 -82.81
N ILE A 227 17.70 70.64 -83.23
CA ILE A 227 17.27 69.95 -84.47
C ILE A 227 16.28 68.79 -84.17
N LEU A 228 15.75 68.72 -82.96
CA LEU A 228 14.57 67.89 -82.63
C LEU A 228 13.31 68.74 -82.48
#